data_AF-A0A7S1CCJ7-F1
#
_entry.id   AF-A0A7S1CCJ7-F1
#
_cell.length_a   1.000
_cell.length_b   1.000
_cell.length_c   1.000
_cell.angle_alpha   90.00
_cell.angle_beta   90.00
_cell.angle_gamma   90.00
#
_symmetry.space_group_name_H-M   'P 1'
#
loop_
_entity.id
_entity.type
_entity.pdbx_description
1 polymer ?
#
loop_
_entity_poly.entity_id
_entity_poly.type
_entity_poly.pdbx_seq_one_letter_code
_entity_poly.pdbx_strand_id
1 'polypeptide(L)'
;MLLSPPEKSSWMNYLRIGANLRPVEWIVVYCLPVLLLAIEPSDGVHAFLLGNALSQALLFATVVHLPCLLTGHMTYVDIGWPAGLVLLGARGIVAGSGWWVRRWVVGGMVALHGLR
;
A
#
# COMPACT_ATOMS: atom_id res chain seq x y z
N MET A 1 -17.33 23.07 -31.26
CA MET A 1 -16.97 21.64 -31.21
C MET A 1 -16.74 21.29 -29.74
N LEU A 2 -17.83 21.05 -29.02
CA LEU A 2 -17.79 20.71 -27.59
C LEU A 2 -17.22 19.30 -27.49
N LEU A 3 -16.00 19.17 -26.96
CA LEU A 3 -15.41 17.88 -26.62
C LEU A 3 -16.37 17.17 -25.67
N SER A 4 -16.95 16.06 -26.10
CA SER A 4 -17.69 15.16 -25.24
C SER A 4 -16.78 14.77 -24.05
N PRO A 5 -17.31 14.68 -22.83
CA PRO A 5 -16.53 14.19 -21.70
C PRO A 5 -15.98 12.80 -22.02
N PRO A 6 -14.73 12.49 -21.65
CA PRO A 6 -14.12 11.19 -21.95
C PRO A 6 -15.01 10.07 -21.41
N GLU A 7 -15.23 9.06 -22.24
CA GLU A 7 -16.10 7.92 -21.94
C GLU A 7 -15.59 7.22 -20.66
N LYS A 8 -16.27 7.43 -19.54
CA LYS A 8 -15.93 6.85 -18.24
C LYS A 8 -15.98 5.31 -18.21
N SER A 9 -16.45 4.66 -19.28
CA SER A 9 -16.83 3.24 -19.34
C SER A 9 -15.66 2.29 -19.65
N SER A 10 -14.58 2.76 -20.28
CA SER A 10 -13.52 1.85 -20.71
C SER A 10 -12.57 1.55 -19.54
N TRP A 11 -12.46 0.28 -19.17
CA TRP A 11 -11.50 -0.23 -18.17
C TRP A 11 -10.06 0.28 -18.40
N MET A 12 -9.72 0.58 -19.66
CA MET A 12 -8.46 1.19 -20.09
C MET A 12 -8.18 2.56 -19.42
N ASN A 13 -9.23 3.33 -19.08
CA ASN A 13 -9.07 4.62 -18.41
C ASN A 13 -8.60 4.48 -16.96
N TYR A 14 -8.96 3.39 -16.27
CA TYR A 14 -8.44 3.12 -14.92
C TYR A 14 -6.94 2.79 -14.95
N LEU A 15 -6.48 2.04 -15.96
CA LEU A 15 -5.05 1.78 -16.18
C LEU A 15 -4.28 3.07 -16.50
N ARG A 16 -4.87 3.98 -17.30
CA ARG A 16 -4.25 5.26 -17.65
C ARG A 16 -4.03 6.19 -16.44
N ILE A 17 -4.93 6.18 -15.46
CA ILE A 17 -4.80 6.99 -14.24
C ILE A 17 -3.61 6.49 -13.40
N GLY A 18 -3.41 5.18 -13.31
CA GLY A 18 -2.24 4.59 -12.64
C GLY A 18 -0.94 4.66 -13.45
N ALA A 19 -1.02 4.79 -14.77
CA ALA A 19 0.13 4.74 -15.68
C ALA A 19 0.81 6.10 -15.93
N ASN A 20 0.37 7.19 -15.29
CA ASN A 20 0.94 8.53 -15.48
C ASN A 20 2.21 8.78 -14.64
N LEU A 21 3.00 7.72 -14.42
CA LEU A 21 4.28 7.76 -13.73
C LEU A 21 5.38 8.06 -14.75
N ARG A 22 6.30 8.97 -14.42
CA ARG A 22 7.52 9.20 -15.21
C ARG A 22 8.39 7.94 -15.18
N PRO A 23 9.21 7.65 -16.21
CA PRO A 23 10.03 6.43 -16.26
C PRO A 23 10.90 6.18 -15.01
N VAL A 24 11.37 7.24 -14.34
CA VAL A 24 12.10 7.14 -13.06
C VAL A 24 11.20 6.66 -11.92
N GLU A 25 9.95 7.14 -11.88
CA GLU A 25 8.97 6.76 -10.87
C GLU A 25 8.58 5.28 -11.03
N TRP A 26 8.53 4.77 -12.26
CA TRP A 26 8.35 3.32 -12.51
C TRP A 26 9.44 2.48 -11.83
N ILE A 27 10.71 2.88 -11.96
CA ILE A 27 11.83 2.14 -11.37
C ILE A 27 11.71 2.15 -9.84
N VAL A 28 11.44 3.31 -9.25
CA VAL A 28 11.32 3.42 -7.78
C VAL A 28 10.11 2.65 -7.26
N VAL A 29 8.96 2.77 -7.90
CA VAL A 29 7.71 2.18 -7.41
C VAL A 29 7.68 0.68 -7.59
N TYR A 30 8.14 0.17 -8.74
CA TYR A 30 8.02 -1.26 -9.07
C TYR A 30 9.29 -2.05 -8.81
N CYS A 31 10.48 -1.49 -9.07
CA CYS A 31 11.72 -2.25 -8.90
C CYS A 31 12.20 -2.26 -7.44
N LEU A 32 11.97 -1.20 -6.65
CA LEU A 32 12.43 -1.13 -5.26
C LEU A 32 11.82 -2.22 -4.36
N PRO A 33 10.50 -2.47 -4.36
CA PRO A 33 9.91 -3.53 -3.53
C PRO A 33 10.41 -4.92 -3.94
N VAL A 34 10.57 -5.16 -5.25
CA VAL A 34 11.09 -6.42 -5.79
C VAL A 34 12.55 -6.61 -5.37
N LEU A 35 13.36 -5.55 -5.46
CA LEU A 35 14.75 -5.57 -5.00
C LEU A 35 14.84 -5.85 -3.50
N LEU A 36 13.99 -5.22 -2.68
CA LEU A 36 13.96 -5.45 -1.24
C LEU A 36 13.58 -6.87 -0.85
N LEU A 37 12.77 -7.56 -1.66
CA LEU A 37 12.45 -8.98 -1.48
C LEU A 37 13.55 -9.91 -2.03
N ALA A 38 14.29 -9.47 -3.04
CA ALA A 38 15.38 -10.22 -3.67
C ALA A 38 16.70 -10.12 -2.89
N ILE A 39 16.92 -9.05 -2.13
CA ILE A 39 18.00 -8.98 -1.15
C ILE A 39 17.68 -10.01 -0.08
N GLU A 40 18.53 -11.02 0.07
CA GLU A 40 18.45 -12.04 1.12
C GLU A 40 18.71 -11.38 2.48
N PRO A 41 17.68 -10.97 3.24
CA PRO A 41 17.90 -10.45 4.56
C PRO A 41 17.97 -11.65 5.53
N SER A 42 18.50 -11.45 6.74
CA SER A 42 18.47 -12.49 7.78
C SER A 42 17.05 -13.10 7.91
N ASP A 43 16.92 -14.41 8.14
CA ASP A 43 15.64 -15.16 8.07
C ASP A 43 14.43 -14.48 8.73
N GLY A 44 14.64 -13.81 9.88
CA GLY A 44 13.57 -13.11 10.60
C GLY A 44 12.99 -11.88 9.88
N VAL A 45 13.74 -11.25 8.97
CA VAL A 45 13.30 -10.08 8.21
C VAL A 45 12.43 -10.49 7.02
N HIS A 46 12.76 -11.61 6.34
CA HIS A 46 11.97 -12.14 5.24
C HIS A 46 10.53 -12.46 5.68
N ALA A 47 10.40 -13.19 6.80
CA ALA A 47 9.10 -13.50 7.39
C ALA A 47 8.31 -12.24 7.78
N PHE A 48 8.99 -11.22 8.30
CA PHE A 48 8.37 -9.93 8.63
C PHE A 48 7.86 -9.19 7.38
N LEU A 49 8.68 -9.10 6.33
CA LEU A 49 8.32 -8.44 5.07
C LEU A 49 7.16 -9.15 4.38
N LEU A 50 7.23 -10.48 4.23
CA LEU A 50 6.17 -11.28 3.61
C LEU A 50 4.85 -11.13 4.36
N GLY A 51 4.89 -11.22 5.70
CA GLY A 51 3.69 -11.03 6.49
C GLY A 51 3.10 -9.63 6.30
N ASN A 52 3.92 -8.57 6.21
CA ASN A 52 3.42 -7.21 5.95
C ASN A 52 2.78 -7.12 4.57
N ALA A 53 3.43 -7.65 3.54
CA ALA A 53 2.89 -7.67 2.18
C ALA A 53 1.53 -8.38 2.13
N LEU A 54 1.40 -9.55 2.75
CA LEU A 54 0.15 -10.30 2.81
C LEU A 54 -0.95 -9.56 3.58
N SER A 55 -0.63 -8.99 4.74
CA SER A 55 -1.60 -8.23 5.54
C SER A 55 -2.08 -6.97 4.82
N GLN A 56 -1.19 -6.24 4.14
CA GLN A 56 -1.55 -5.07 3.34
C GLN A 56 -2.38 -5.47 2.12
N ALA A 57 -2.00 -6.54 1.41
CA ALA A 57 -2.76 -7.05 0.28
C ALA A 57 -4.18 -7.46 0.69
N LEU A 58 -4.34 -8.16 1.82
CA LEU A 58 -5.65 -8.54 2.34
C LEU A 58 -6.51 -7.32 2.71
N LEU A 59 -5.93 -6.37 3.45
CA LEU A 59 -6.62 -5.14 3.83
C LEU A 59 -7.08 -4.35 2.59
N PHE A 60 -6.17 -4.08 1.65
CA PHE A 60 -6.49 -3.32 0.45
C PHE A 60 -7.40 -4.09 -0.50
N ALA A 61 -7.31 -5.41 -0.60
CA ALA A 61 -8.23 -6.21 -1.39
C ALA A 61 -9.66 -6.05 -0.88
N THR A 62 -9.85 -6.13 0.44
CA THR A 62 -11.18 -6.11 1.07
C THR A 62 -11.77 -4.71 1.23
N VAL A 63 -10.95 -3.72 1.60
CA VAL A 63 -11.42 -2.36 1.90
C VAL A 63 -11.40 -1.45 0.68
N VAL A 64 -10.50 -1.70 -0.29
CA VAL A 64 -10.32 -0.80 -1.45
C VAL A 64 -10.72 -1.46 -2.75
N HIS A 65 -10.07 -2.57 -3.13
CA HIS A 65 -10.23 -3.15 -4.46
C HIS A 65 -11.62 -3.76 -4.66
N LEU A 66 -12.11 -4.58 -3.73
CA LEU A 66 -13.45 -5.17 -3.84
C LEU A 66 -14.54 -4.08 -3.87
N PRO A 67 -14.57 -3.08 -2.97
CA PRO A 67 -15.56 -2.01 -3.05
C PRO A 67 -15.43 -1.16 -4.31
N CYS A 68 -14.21 -0.86 -4.76
CA CYS A 68 -13.97 -0.14 -6.02
C CYS A 68 -14.51 -0.93 -7.22
N LEU A 69 -14.31 -2.25 -7.27
CA LEU A 69 -14.84 -3.11 -8.34
C LEU A 69 -16.37 -3.17 -8.34
N LEU A 70 -16.99 -3.19 -7.16
CA LEU A 70 -18.45 -3.29 -7.03
C LEU A 70 -19.18 -1.95 -7.26
N THR A 71 -18.56 -0.83 -6.86
CA THR A 71 -19.22 0.47 -6.83
C THR A 71 -18.67 1.47 -7.85
N GLY A 72 -17.48 1.21 -8.40
CA GLY A 72 -16.76 2.14 -9.29
C GLY A 72 -16.20 3.39 -8.60
N HIS A 73 -16.33 3.52 -7.27
CA HIS A 73 -15.85 4.69 -6.55
C HIS A 73 -14.41 4.48 -6.05
N MET A 74 -13.55 5.47 -6.30
CA MET A 74 -12.18 5.47 -5.78
C MET A 74 -12.09 5.89 -4.31
N THR A 75 -13.14 6.49 -3.71
CA THR A 75 -13.15 7.03 -2.34
C THR A 75 -12.77 6.00 -1.26
N TYR A 76 -12.96 4.71 -1.53
CA TYR A 76 -12.53 3.65 -0.61
C TYR A 76 -11.01 3.64 -0.35
N VAL A 77 -10.21 4.16 -1.29
CA VAL A 77 -8.76 4.32 -1.11
C VAL A 77 -8.43 5.23 0.07
N ASP A 78 -9.27 6.24 0.32
CA ASP A 78 -9.11 7.21 1.40
C ASP A 78 -9.30 6.56 2.78
N ILE A 79 -9.99 5.41 2.84
CA ILE A 79 -10.13 4.58 4.05
C ILE A 79 -8.97 3.58 4.15
N GLY A 80 -8.57 2.99 3.02
CA GLY A 80 -7.51 1.98 2.97
C GLY A 80 -6.15 2.53 3.40
N TRP A 81 -5.82 3.77 3.05
CA TRP A 81 -4.54 4.39 3.40
C TRP A 81 -4.33 4.57 4.91
N PRO A 82 -5.22 5.26 5.66
CA PRO A 82 -5.10 5.39 7.11
C PRO A 82 -5.09 4.02 7.80
N ALA A 83 -6.00 3.11 7.42
CA ALA A 83 -6.06 1.75 7.96
C ALA A 83 -4.76 0.95 7.69
N GLY A 84 -4.17 1.12 6.51
CA GLY A 84 -2.90 0.49 6.13
C GLY A 84 -1.74 0.96 7.00
N LEU A 85 -1.69 2.25 7.34
CA LEU A 85 -0.69 2.80 8.26
C LEU A 85 -0.85 2.29 9.69
N VAL A 86 -2.09 2.19 10.19
CA VAL A 86 -2.38 1.58 11.50
C VAL A 86 -1.87 0.14 11.55
N LEU A 87 -2.21 -0.65 10.53
CA LEU A 87 -1.78 -2.05 10.42
C LEU A 87 -0.26 -2.17 10.32
N LEU A 88 0.40 -1.31 9.54
CA LEU A 88 1.85 -1.27 9.40
C LEU A 88 2.54 -0.96 10.72
N GLY A 89 2.07 0.07 11.44
CA GLY A 89 2.57 0.44 12.75
C GLY A 89 2.39 -0.67 13.79
N ALA A 90 1.19 -1.26 13.85
CA ALA A 90 0.87 -2.38 14.75
C ALA A 90 1.75 -3.61 14.48
N ARG A 91 1.92 -4.00 13.21
CA ARG A 91 2.83 -5.08 12.83
C ARG A 91 4.28 -4.75 13.20
N GLY A 92 4.69 -3.50 12.99
CA GLY A 92 5.96 -2.97 13.44
C GLY A 92 6.20 -3.26 14.92
N ILE A 93 5.24 -2.92 15.80
CA ILE A 93 5.30 -3.11 17.26
C ILE A 93 5.31 -4.59 17.66
N VAL A 94 4.39 -5.39 17.12
CA VAL A 94 4.18 -6.78 17.55
C VAL A 94 5.22 -7.73 16.97
N ALA A 95 5.45 -7.66 15.66
CA ALA A 95 6.21 -8.65 14.91
C ALA A 95 7.60 -8.18 14.46
N GLY A 96 7.96 -6.91 14.70
CA GLY A 96 9.29 -6.40 14.34
C GLY A 96 10.42 -7.15 15.06
N SER A 97 11.67 -6.88 14.67
CA SER A 97 12.88 -7.32 15.38
C SER A 97 13.72 -6.12 15.85
N GLY A 98 14.69 -6.34 16.74
CA GLY A 98 15.59 -5.30 17.28
C GLY A 98 15.06 -4.53 18.50
N TRP A 99 15.71 -3.41 18.83
CA TRP A 99 15.50 -2.63 20.06
C TRP A 99 14.03 -2.25 20.28
N TRP A 100 13.49 -2.62 21.44
CA TRP A 100 12.05 -2.51 21.72
C TRP A 100 11.59 -1.05 21.73
N VAL A 101 12.31 -0.12 22.38
CA VAL A 101 11.90 1.30 22.44
C VAL A 101 11.74 1.88 21.03
N ARG A 102 12.69 1.62 20.13
CA ARG A 102 12.63 2.09 18.73
C ARG A 102 11.36 1.58 18.06
N ARG A 103 11.05 0.30 18.26
CA ARG A 103 9.90 -0.34 17.63
C ARG A 103 8.57 0.26 18.11
N TRP A 104 8.44 0.49 19.41
CA TRP A 104 7.26 1.12 20.01
C TRP A 104 7.10 2.57 19.56
N VAL A 105 8.18 3.36 19.55
CA VAL A 105 8.13 4.78 19.14
C VAL A 105 7.82 4.90 17.65
N VAL A 106 8.58 4.23 16.78
CA VAL A 106 8.41 4.33 15.32
C VAL A 106 7.07 3.72 14.90
N GLY A 107 6.75 2.52 15.39
CA GLY A 107 5.47 1.87 15.08
C GLY A 107 4.27 2.67 15.61
N GLY A 108 4.39 3.27 16.79
CA GLY A 108 3.38 4.15 17.36
C GLY A 108 3.17 5.41 16.52
N MET A 109 4.24 6.07 16.09
CA MET A 109 4.15 7.24 15.19
C MET A 109 3.45 6.90 13.88
N VAL A 110 3.80 5.78 13.25
CA VAL A 110 3.18 5.31 12.01
C VAL A 110 1.69 4.99 12.22
N ALA A 111 1.34 4.31 13.32
CA ALA A 111 -0.05 3.99 13.62
C ALA A 111 -0.88 5.24 13.92
N LEU A 112 -0.37 6.17 14.73
CA LEU A 112 -1.03 7.44 15.02
C LEU A 112 -1.22 8.29 13.77
N HIS A 113 -0.27 8.26 12.83
CA HIS A 113 -0.42 8.93 11.54
C HIS A 113 -1.53 8.32 10.69
N GLY A 114 -1.88 7.05 10.89
CA GLY A 114 -3.01 6.38 10.26
C GLY A 114 -4.35 6.55 10.99
N LEU A 115 -4.37 7.08 12.22
CA LEU A 115 -5.60 7.30 12.99
C LEU A 115 -6.19 8.71 12.81
N ARG A 116 -5.54 9.57 12.02
CA ARG A 116 -6.00 10.92 11.67
C ARG A 116 -7.08 10.88 10.58
#